data_AF-U7QFG5-F1
#
_entry.id   AF-U7QFG5-F1
#
_cell.length_a   1.000
_cell.length_b   1.000
_cell.length_c   1.000
_cell.angle_alpha   90.00
_cell.angle_beta   90.00
_cell.angle_gamma   90.00
#
_symmetry.space_group_name_H-M   'P 1'
#
loop_
_entity.id
_entity.type
_entity.pdbx_description
1 polymer ?
#
loop_
_entity_poly.entity_id
_entity_poly.type
_entity_poly.pdbx_seq_one_letter_code
_entity_poly.pdbx_strand_id
1 'polypeptide(L)'
;MVNSIPKSTHNDEAANSSQTGCFDEYTTEELAQALAERLAINDQDWHQLKSNRQARASEQIIAALVFLLKKQPQEVIPRLNQAIGWLDRSISAPPCPTHGVNSSKKQS
;
A
#
# COMPACT_ATOMS: atom_id res chain seq x y z
N MET A 1 -5.02 -12.17 61.24
CA MET A 1 -5.34 -11.28 60.11
C MET A 1 -4.67 -11.88 58.88
N VAL A 2 -5.40 -12.73 58.15
CA VAL A 2 -4.95 -13.39 56.92
C VAL A 2 -5.75 -12.76 55.80
N ASN A 3 -5.10 -12.02 54.90
CA ASN A 3 -5.74 -11.48 53.71
C ASN A 3 -5.39 -12.38 52.53
N SER A 4 -6.34 -13.25 52.20
CA SER A 4 -6.38 -14.04 50.99
C SER A 4 -6.46 -13.10 49.78
N ILE A 5 -5.43 -13.12 48.93
CA ILE A 5 -5.46 -12.47 47.62
C ILE A 5 -6.00 -13.51 46.61
N PRO A 6 -7.12 -13.25 45.93
CA PRO A 6 -7.59 -14.14 44.87
C PRO A 6 -6.69 -14.01 43.63
N LYS A 7 -6.31 -15.17 43.07
CA LYS A 7 -5.73 -15.27 41.71
C LYS A 7 -6.71 -14.65 40.72
N SER A 8 -6.32 -13.54 40.10
CA SER A 8 -7.03 -13.01 38.95
C SER A 8 -6.51 -13.72 37.70
N THR A 9 -7.15 -14.84 37.38
CA THR A 9 -7.21 -15.38 36.02
C THR A 9 -8.08 -14.46 35.18
N HIS A 10 -7.49 -13.78 34.20
CA HIS A 10 -8.18 -13.42 32.97
C HIS A 10 -7.33 -13.89 31.80
N ASN A 11 -7.66 -15.10 31.35
CA ASN A 11 -7.56 -15.46 29.94
C ASN A 11 -8.55 -14.55 29.20
N ASP A 12 -8.07 -13.76 28.24
CA ASP A 12 -8.84 -13.28 27.09
C ASP A 12 -7.88 -12.50 26.16
N GLU A 13 -6.98 -13.21 25.48
CA GLU A 13 -6.33 -12.69 24.26
C GLU A 13 -6.21 -13.83 23.23
N ALA A 14 -7.34 -14.50 23.02
CA ALA A 14 -7.51 -15.54 22.01
C ALA A 14 -8.53 -15.05 20.96
N ALA A 15 -8.15 -14.07 20.12
CA ALA A 15 -8.94 -13.73 18.92
C ALA A 15 -8.19 -12.83 17.92
N ASN A 16 -7.02 -13.24 17.40
CA ASN A 16 -6.67 -12.89 16.00
C ASN A 16 -5.51 -13.73 15.43
N SER A 17 -5.64 -15.06 15.39
CA SER A 17 -4.59 -15.94 14.85
C SER A 17 -5.07 -16.88 13.76
N SER A 18 -6.27 -16.67 13.20
CA SER A 18 -6.98 -17.75 12.49
C SER A 18 -7.31 -17.46 11.01
N GLN A 19 -6.50 -16.65 10.32
CA GLN A 19 -6.59 -16.52 8.86
C GLN A 19 -5.23 -16.66 8.14
N THR A 20 -4.17 -17.12 8.81
CA THR A 20 -2.95 -17.58 8.11
C THR A 20 -3.08 -19.01 7.58
N GLY A 21 -4.20 -19.69 7.86
CA GLY A 21 -4.50 -21.01 7.31
C GLY A 21 -4.88 -20.89 5.84
N CYS A 22 -4.25 -21.72 5.01
CA CYS A 22 -4.39 -21.83 3.54
C CYS A 22 -3.50 -20.91 2.67
N PHE A 23 -2.36 -20.42 3.17
CA PHE A 23 -1.35 -19.82 2.28
C PHE A 23 -0.52 -20.86 1.51
N ASP A 24 -0.46 -22.11 1.99
CA ASP A 24 0.31 -23.20 1.36
C ASP A 24 -0.20 -23.58 -0.04
N GLU A 25 -1.45 -23.24 -0.37
CA GLU A 25 -2.03 -23.49 -1.70
C GLU A 25 -1.55 -22.49 -2.76
N TYR A 26 -0.95 -21.37 -2.33
CA TYR A 26 -0.51 -20.30 -3.21
C TYR A 26 1.00 -20.14 -3.18
N THR A 27 1.56 -19.92 -4.36
CA THR A 27 2.97 -19.52 -4.47
C THR A 27 3.18 -18.11 -3.91
N THR A 28 4.41 -17.79 -3.51
CA THR A 28 4.77 -16.42 -3.07
C THR A 28 4.49 -15.38 -4.15
N GLU A 29 4.63 -15.77 -5.43
CA GLU A 29 4.29 -14.90 -6.58
C GLU A 29 2.79 -14.61 -6.65
N GLU A 30 1.93 -15.63 -6.48
CA GLU A 30 0.47 -15.47 -6.49
C GLU A 30 -0.02 -14.61 -5.33
N LEU A 31 0.54 -14.79 -4.14
CA LEU A 31 0.21 -13.94 -2.99
C LEU A 31 0.61 -12.48 -3.20
N ALA A 32 1.82 -12.25 -3.75
CA ALA A 32 2.27 -10.90 -4.07
C ALA A 32 1.43 -10.26 -5.19
N GLN A 33 1.04 -11.04 -6.21
CA GLN A 33 0.19 -10.59 -7.32
C GLN A 33 -1.21 -10.22 -6.81
N ALA A 34 -1.84 -11.06 -5.98
CA ALA A 34 -3.14 -10.78 -5.38
C ALA A 34 -3.11 -9.52 -4.49
N LEU A 35 -2.03 -9.35 -3.72
CA LEU A 35 -1.85 -8.13 -2.92
C LEU A 35 -1.62 -6.90 -3.81
N ALA A 36 -0.91 -7.04 -4.94
CA ALA A 36 -0.73 -5.96 -5.90
C ALA A 36 -2.06 -5.51 -6.50
N GLU A 37 -2.92 -6.45 -6.88
CA GLU A 37 -4.27 -6.15 -7.40
C GLU A 37 -5.13 -5.43 -6.37
N ARG A 38 -5.03 -5.80 -5.09
CA ARG A 38 -5.76 -5.13 -4.00
C ARG A 38 -5.27 -3.70 -3.73
N LEU A 39 -3.99 -3.42 -3.98
CA LEU A 39 -3.37 -2.11 -3.76
C LEU A 39 -3.35 -1.24 -5.03
N ALA A 40 -3.74 -1.78 -6.19
CA ALA A 40 -3.80 -1.05 -7.44
C ALA A 40 -4.80 0.10 -7.34
N ILE A 41 -4.37 1.30 -7.72
CA ILE A 41 -5.25 2.46 -7.75
C ILE A 41 -6.00 2.46 -9.07
N ASN A 42 -7.27 2.05 -9.02
CA ASN A 42 -8.16 2.02 -10.18
C ASN A 42 -8.63 3.43 -10.55
N ASP A 43 -9.17 3.58 -11.76
CA ASP A 43 -9.73 4.86 -12.27
C ASP A 43 -10.79 5.46 -11.33
N GLN A 44 -11.56 4.61 -10.66
CA GLN A 44 -12.60 5.03 -9.71
C GLN A 44 -12.00 5.72 -8.47
N ASP A 45 -10.90 5.18 -7.95
CA ASP A 45 -10.24 5.68 -6.74
C ASP A 45 -9.12 6.68 -7.06
N TRP A 46 -8.78 6.85 -8.34
CA TRP A 46 -7.70 7.71 -8.79
C TRP A 46 -7.81 9.12 -8.23
N HIS A 47 -8.99 9.73 -8.30
CA HIS A 47 -9.17 11.09 -7.83
C HIS A 47 -8.90 11.25 -6.33
N GLN A 48 -9.22 10.24 -5.53
CA GLN A 48 -9.02 10.23 -4.09
C GLN A 48 -7.58 9.88 -3.71
N LEU A 49 -6.96 8.94 -4.43
CA LEU A 49 -5.68 8.33 -4.03
C LEU A 49 -4.46 8.82 -4.83
N LYS A 50 -4.63 9.53 -5.94
CA LYS A 50 -3.52 10.01 -6.80
C LYS A 50 -2.44 10.81 -6.06
N SER A 51 -2.82 11.54 -5.02
CA SER A 51 -1.91 12.34 -4.18
C SER A 51 -1.67 11.71 -2.82
N ASN A 52 -2.32 10.58 -2.51
CA ASN A 52 -2.06 9.83 -1.29
C ASN A 52 -0.71 9.13 -1.41
N ARG A 53 0.30 9.77 -0.82
CA ARG A 53 1.69 9.33 -0.85
C ARG A 53 1.87 7.90 -0.37
N GLN A 54 1.15 7.51 0.69
CA GLN A 54 1.24 6.17 1.24
C GLN A 54 0.62 5.14 0.29
N ALA A 55 -0.54 5.44 -0.30
CA ALA A 55 -1.18 4.57 -1.29
C ALA A 55 -0.27 4.37 -2.52
N ARG A 56 0.26 5.47 -3.09
CA ARG A 56 1.18 5.44 -4.23
C ARG A 56 2.48 4.70 -3.94
N ALA A 57 3.07 4.92 -2.77
CA ALA A 57 4.27 4.18 -2.36
C ALA A 57 3.98 2.68 -2.19
N SER A 58 2.86 2.33 -1.56
CA SER A 58 2.47 0.93 -1.33
C SER A 58 2.27 0.18 -2.66
N GLU A 59 1.58 0.81 -3.62
CA GLU A 59 1.37 0.29 -4.97
C GLU A 59 2.71 0.03 -5.70
N GLN A 60 3.66 0.97 -5.61
CA GLN A 60 4.97 0.80 -6.23
C GLN A 60 5.82 -0.29 -5.55
N ILE A 61 5.79 -0.37 -4.22
CA ILE A 61 6.53 -1.39 -3.45
C ILE A 61 6.00 -2.79 -3.76
N ILE A 62 4.69 -2.99 -3.75
CA ILE A 62 4.11 -4.32 -4.03
C ILE A 62 4.37 -4.76 -5.47
N ALA A 63 4.31 -3.83 -6.43
CA ALA A 63 4.69 -4.12 -7.81
C ALA A 63 6.18 -4.51 -7.91
N ALA A 64 7.07 -3.77 -7.23
CA ALA A 64 8.50 -4.11 -7.19
C ALA A 64 8.75 -5.51 -6.61
N LEU A 65 8.00 -5.89 -5.56
CA LEU A 65 8.08 -7.24 -4.98
C LEU A 65 7.68 -8.32 -5.98
N VAL A 66 6.58 -8.13 -6.73
CA VAL A 66 6.15 -9.07 -7.79
C VAL A 66 7.26 -9.26 -8.83
N PHE A 67 7.87 -8.17 -9.32
CA PHE A 67 8.98 -8.27 -10.28
C PHE A 67 10.22 -8.95 -9.70
N LEU A 68 10.53 -8.69 -8.42
CA LEU A 68 11.66 -9.31 -7.76
C LEU A 68 11.47 -10.84 -7.63
N LEU A 69 10.27 -11.28 -7.23
CA LEU A 69 9.93 -12.70 -7.12
C LEU A 69 9.99 -13.41 -8.48
N LYS A 70 9.54 -12.73 -9.54
CA LYS A 70 9.63 -13.20 -10.94
C LYS A 70 11.05 -13.10 -11.53
N LYS A 71 12.07 -12.76 -10.73
CA LYS A 71 13.48 -12.62 -11.15
C LYS A 71 13.68 -11.57 -12.25
N GLN A 72 12.93 -10.46 -12.20
CA GLN A 72 13.00 -9.34 -13.14
C GLN A 72 13.55 -8.07 -12.45
N PRO A 73 14.83 -8.04 -12.04
CA PRO A 73 15.39 -6.96 -11.23
C PRO A 73 15.42 -5.59 -11.95
N GLN A 74 15.40 -5.59 -13.28
CA GLN A 74 15.39 -4.36 -14.10
C GLN A 74 14.18 -3.47 -13.79
N GLU A 75 13.04 -4.08 -13.42
CA GLU A 75 11.79 -3.38 -13.09
C GLU A 75 11.73 -2.96 -11.61
N VAL A 76 12.58 -3.53 -10.74
CA VAL A 76 12.50 -3.36 -9.29
C VAL A 76 13.01 -1.98 -8.87
N ILE A 77 14.22 -1.62 -9.31
CA ILE A 77 14.86 -0.35 -8.96
C ILE A 77 14.01 0.88 -9.34
N PRO A 78 13.50 1.02 -10.59
CA PRO A 78 12.68 2.19 -10.94
C PRO A 78 11.41 2.30 -10.07
N ARG A 79 10.78 1.18 -9.71
CA ARG A 79 9.59 1.17 -8.84
C ARG A 79 9.89 1.56 -7.41
N LEU A 80 10.99 1.04 -6.85
CA LEU A 80 11.42 1.44 -5.51
C LEU A 80 11.78 2.93 -5.45
N ASN A 81 12.45 3.46 -6.48
CA ASN A 81 12.73 4.89 -6.57
C ASN A 81 11.45 5.73 -6.63
N GLN A 82 10.42 5.29 -7.37
CA GLN A 82 9.11 5.94 -7.35
C GLN A 82 8.48 5.91 -5.97
N ALA A 83 8.51 4.75 -5.28
CA ALA A 83 7.98 4.63 -3.93
C ALA A 83 8.67 5.56 -2.93
N ILE A 84 10.02 5.59 -2.96
CA ILE A 84 10.83 6.50 -2.14
C ILE A 84 10.42 7.95 -2.45
N GLY A 85 10.29 8.30 -3.72
CA GLY A 85 9.92 9.65 -4.14
C GLY A 85 8.54 10.10 -3.62
N TRP A 86 7.60 9.17 -3.50
CA TRP A 86 6.31 9.45 -2.87
C TRP A 86 6.42 9.65 -1.36
N LEU A 87 7.25 8.86 -0.67
CA LEU A 87 7.43 8.92 0.78
C LEU A 87 8.23 10.15 1.22
N ASP A 88 9.32 10.46 0.52
CA ASP A 88 10.21 11.60 0.79
C ASP A 88 9.69 12.93 0.24
N ARG A 89 8.58 12.88 -0.52
CA ARG A 89 7.87 14.02 -1.11
C ARG A 89 8.62 14.68 -2.28
N SER A 90 9.64 14.04 -2.84
CA SER A 90 10.33 14.51 -4.06
C SER A 90 9.49 14.33 -5.32
N ILE A 91 8.53 13.41 -5.31
CA ILE A 91 7.54 13.21 -6.37
C ILE A 91 6.17 13.74 -5.91
N SER A 92 5.47 14.38 -6.83
CA SER A 92 4.08 14.80 -6.65
C SER A 92 3.21 14.29 -7.78
N ALA A 93 1.92 14.12 -7.51
CA ALA A 93 0.97 13.67 -8.51
C ALA A 93 1.00 14.62 -9.73
N PRO A 94 1.02 14.09 -10.96
CA PRO A 94 0.85 14.92 -12.14
C PRO A 94 -0.49 15.69 -12.04
N PRO A 95 -0.55 16.94 -12.52
CA PRO A 95 -1.80 17.69 -12.54
C PRO A 95 -2.86 16.94 -13.35
N CYS A 96 -4.13 17.05 -12.94
CA CYS A 96 -5.23 16.45 -13.70
C CYS A 96 -5.23 16.98 -15.14
N PRO A 97 -5.40 16.12 -16.16
CA PRO A 97 -5.54 16.59 -17.54
C PRO A 97 -6.80 17.46 -17.73
N THR A 98 -7.81 17.30 -16.86
CA THR A 98 -9.08 18.04 -16.94
C THR A 98 -9.07 19.43 -16.24
N HIS A 99 -7.94 19.87 -15.69
CA HIS A 99 -7.80 21.20 -15.08
C HIS A 99 -6.60 21.97 -15.66
N GLY A 100 -6.49 21.99 -16.99
CA GLY A 100 -5.40 22.66 -17.72
C GLY A 100 -5.84 23.65 -18.79
N VAL A 101 -7.12 24.01 -18.88
CA VAL A 101 -7.60 25.10 -19.75
C VAL A 101 -8.66 25.89 -19.01
N ASN A 102 -8.64 27.22 -19.18
CA ASN A 102 -9.54 28.22 -18.59
C ASN A 102 -9.05 28.83 -17.27
N SER A 103 -8.15 29.82 -17.38
CA SER A 103 -8.43 31.19 -16.94
C SER A 103 -7.14 32.03 -16.84
N SER A 104 -6.67 32.58 -17.96
CA SER A 104 -5.92 33.84 -17.93
C SER A 104 -6.90 34.97 -18.24
N LYS A 105 -7.30 35.63 -17.17
CA LYS A 105 -8.26 36.72 -17.07
C LYS A 105 -7.61 38.01 -17.61
N LYS A 106 -8.37 38.72 -18.45
CA LYS A 106 -8.41 40.19 -18.62
C LYS A 106 -7.52 40.97 -17.64
N GLN A 107 -6.51 41.70 -18.14
CA GLN A 107 -5.92 42.87 -17.46
C GLN A 107 -5.52 43.92 -18.51
N SER A 108 -6.12 45.11 -18.32
CA SER A 108 -5.78 46.47 -18.78
C SER A 108 -5.77 46.79 -20.28
#